data_AF-A0A818IGU5-F1
#
_entry.id   AF-A0A818IGU5-F1
#
_cell.length_a   1.000
_cell.length_b   1.000
_cell.length_c   1.000
_cell.angle_alpha   90.00
_cell.angle_beta   90.00
_cell.angle_gamma   90.00
#
_symmetry.space_group_name_H-M   'P 1'
#
loop_
_entity.id
_entity.type
_entity.pdbx_description
1 polymer ?
#
loop_
_entity_poly.entity_id
_entity_poly.type
_entity_poly.pdbx_seq_one_letter_code
_entity_poly.pdbx_strand_id
1 'polypeptide(L)'
;MGGQQSKKNISESATGAVSTVASLAVASRPRQGRVQNYLLIWVDGNTNEQNEDCANTLAKLRSVVREVNLCTTPAQCIQFLNDMDNEKAFIICSGALGQDLVPQIHDLSQVNAIYIFCGNKTKHEAWAKEWAKIEGVFTA
;
A
#
# COMPACT_ATOMS: atom_id res chain seq x y z
N MET A 1 4.24 -14.22 -57.70
CA MET A 1 5.64 -13.89 -58.03
C MET A 1 5.64 -12.66 -58.92
N GLY A 2 6.50 -11.66 -58.64
CA GLY A 2 6.48 -10.34 -59.29
C GLY A 2 5.35 -9.43 -58.76
N GLY A 3 5.55 -8.12 -58.57
CA GLY A 3 6.75 -7.31 -58.72
C GLY A 3 6.55 -5.91 -58.11
N GLN A 4 7.63 -5.22 -57.77
CA GLN A 4 7.63 -3.98 -56.97
C GLN A 4 7.43 -2.67 -57.78
N GLN A 5 6.79 -1.70 -57.09
CA GLN A 5 7.14 -0.26 -56.99
C GLN A 5 7.04 0.73 -58.19
N SER A 6 6.24 1.78 -57.91
CA SER A 6 6.62 3.21 -57.82
C SER A 6 7.13 3.98 -59.04
N LYS A 7 6.43 5.10 -59.36
CA LYS A 7 7.03 6.32 -59.95
C LYS A 7 6.39 7.62 -59.44
N LYS A 8 7.23 8.47 -58.85
CA LYS A 8 7.35 9.95 -58.97
C LYS A 8 6.14 10.87 -58.65
N ASN A 9 6.40 11.91 -57.84
CA ASN A 9 6.73 13.26 -58.34
C ASN A 9 7.31 14.17 -57.24
N ILE A 10 8.00 15.25 -57.65
CA ILE A 10 8.74 16.23 -56.80
C ILE A 10 8.37 17.65 -57.28
N SER A 11 8.48 18.65 -56.36
CA SER A 11 8.56 20.12 -56.55
C SER A 11 7.24 20.93 -56.43
N GLU A 12 7.18 22.20 -55.93
CA GLU A 12 8.22 23.09 -55.35
C GLU A 12 7.72 24.25 -54.42
N SER A 13 8.55 24.58 -53.41
CA SER A 13 8.99 25.91 -52.88
C SER A 13 8.10 27.15 -52.64
N ALA A 14 8.15 27.65 -51.38
CA ALA A 14 8.12 29.05 -50.87
C ALA A 14 6.86 29.96 -51.11
N THR A 15 6.54 31.04 -50.35
CA THR A 15 7.23 31.82 -49.28
C THR A 15 6.22 32.58 -48.36
N GLY A 16 6.53 32.77 -47.06
CA GLY A 16 5.93 33.79 -46.16
C GLY A 16 4.53 33.51 -45.57
N ALA A 17 4.13 33.98 -44.37
CA ALA A 17 4.80 34.82 -43.36
C ALA A 17 4.32 34.51 -41.91
N VAL A 18 5.00 35.12 -40.93
CA VAL A 18 4.94 34.86 -39.47
C VAL A 18 3.57 35.07 -38.80
N SER A 19 3.18 34.20 -37.85
CA SER A 19 2.42 34.67 -36.67
C SER A 19 2.51 33.76 -35.43
N THR A 20 2.78 34.39 -34.28
CA THR A 20 2.42 34.00 -32.90
C THR A 20 2.97 32.69 -32.32
N VAL A 21 3.99 32.84 -31.47
CA VAL A 21 4.30 31.88 -30.39
C VAL A 21 3.18 31.87 -29.35
N ALA A 22 2.25 30.93 -29.47
CA ALA A 22 1.27 30.65 -28.42
C ALA A 22 1.94 29.89 -27.26
N SER A 23 2.59 30.63 -26.36
CA SER A 23 3.03 30.12 -25.06
C SER A 23 1.82 29.71 -24.22
N LEU A 24 1.31 28.51 -24.45
CA LEU A 24 0.38 27.88 -23.52
C LEU A 24 1.16 27.56 -22.25
N ALA A 25 0.84 28.32 -21.20
CA ALA A 25 1.50 28.23 -19.92
C ALA A 25 1.63 26.77 -19.48
N VAL A 26 2.78 26.43 -18.87
CA VAL A 26 2.81 25.33 -17.91
C VAL A 26 1.78 25.69 -16.85
N ALA A 27 0.59 25.11 -17.00
CA ALA A 27 -0.34 24.98 -15.90
C ALA A 27 0.40 24.14 -14.87
N SER A 28 1.00 24.85 -13.91
CA SER A 28 1.46 24.28 -12.66
C SER A 28 0.22 23.65 -12.04
N ARG A 29 -0.01 22.37 -12.36
CA ARG A 29 -0.99 21.54 -11.67
C ARG A 29 -0.77 21.84 -10.20
N PRO A 30 -1.82 22.22 -9.43
CA PRO A 30 -1.64 22.36 -8.01
C PRO A 30 -0.95 21.08 -7.54
N ARG A 31 0.09 21.21 -6.71
CA ARG A 31 0.56 20.07 -5.94
C ARG A 31 -0.62 19.68 -5.06
N GLN A 32 -1.48 18.81 -5.59
CA GLN A 32 -2.24 17.85 -4.82
C GLN A 32 -1.14 17.05 -4.12
N GLY A 33 -0.73 17.54 -2.94
CA GLY A 33 0.07 16.75 -2.04
C GLY A 33 -0.72 15.47 -1.85
N ARG A 34 -0.17 14.34 -2.32
CA ARG A 34 -0.84 13.05 -2.21
C ARG A 34 -1.13 12.86 -0.73
N VAL A 35 -2.41 13.01 -0.37
CA VAL A 35 -2.87 12.72 0.99
C VAL A 35 -2.71 11.22 1.13
N GLN A 36 -1.62 10.80 1.78
CA GLN A 36 -1.38 9.39 2.06
C GLN A 36 -2.45 8.98 3.06
N ASN A 37 -3.45 8.24 2.58
CA ASN A 37 -4.50 7.71 3.43
C ASN A 37 -3.92 6.47 4.14
N TYR A 38 -3.96 6.49 5.48
CA TYR A 38 -3.48 5.39 6.29
C TYR A 38 -4.67 4.56 6.77
N LEU A 39 -4.62 3.27 6.46
CA LEU A 39 -5.55 2.24 6.91
C LEU A 39 -4.91 1.43 8.04
N LEU A 40 -5.73 0.80 8.87
CA LEU A 40 -5.30 -0.22 9.82
C LEU A 40 -5.87 -1.57 9.42
N ILE A 41 -5.01 -2.58 9.37
CA ILE A 41 -5.40 -3.98 9.13
C ILE A 41 -5.07 -4.78 10.39
N TRP A 42 -6.05 -5.45 10.98
CA TRP A 42 -5.86 -6.43 12.06
C TRP A 42 -5.89 -7.83 11.45
N VAL A 43 -4.81 -8.61 11.63
CA VAL A 43 -4.71 -10.00 11.17
C VAL A 43 -4.67 -10.97 12.36
N ASP A 44 -5.81 -11.58 12.67
CA ASP A 44 -5.90 -12.62 13.70
C ASP A 44 -6.96 -13.68 13.34
N GLY A 45 -6.59 -14.95 13.45
CA GLY A 45 -7.49 -16.08 13.20
C GLY A 45 -8.55 -16.26 14.28
N ASN A 46 -8.42 -15.58 15.42
CA ASN A 46 -9.40 -15.55 16.50
C ASN A 46 -9.93 -14.13 16.78
N THR A 47 -10.17 -13.32 15.73
CA THR A 47 -10.97 -12.07 15.83
C THR A 47 -12.45 -12.34 16.12
N ASN A 48 -12.75 -13.05 17.21
CA ASN A 48 -14.09 -13.18 17.73
C ASN A 48 -14.39 -11.97 18.64
N GLU A 49 -15.30 -11.08 18.23
CA GLU A 49 -15.67 -9.87 18.98
C GLU A 49 -16.27 -10.17 20.37
N GLN A 50 -16.49 -11.45 20.72
CA GLN A 50 -16.89 -11.93 22.04
C GLN A 50 -15.76 -12.00 23.07
N ASN A 51 -14.49 -11.86 22.67
CA ASN A 51 -13.39 -11.69 23.62
C ASN A 51 -13.31 -10.21 24.05
N GLU A 52 -13.52 -9.91 25.33
CA GLU A 52 -13.51 -8.55 25.87
C GLU A 52 -12.21 -7.81 25.57
N ASP A 53 -11.04 -8.47 25.61
CA ASP A 53 -9.75 -7.84 25.31
C ASP A 53 -9.65 -7.43 23.83
N CYS A 54 -10.13 -8.28 22.92
CA CYS A 54 -10.21 -7.97 21.50
C CYS A 54 -11.20 -6.82 21.24
N ALA A 55 -12.38 -6.86 21.86
CA ALA A 55 -13.41 -5.83 21.72
C ALA A 55 -12.92 -4.46 22.25
N ASN A 56 -12.30 -4.44 23.44
CA ASN A 56 -11.72 -3.24 24.05
C ASN A 56 -10.58 -2.66 23.21
N THR A 57 -9.71 -3.51 22.66
CA THR A 57 -8.60 -3.05 21.80
C THR A 57 -9.13 -2.53 20.47
N LEU A 58 -10.09 -3.21 19.85
CA LEU A 58 -10.73 -2.77 18.61
C LEU A 58 -11.50 -1.46 18.78
N ALA A 59 -12.17 -1.24 19.91
CA ALA A 59 -12.82 0.03 20.25
C ALA A 59 -11.80 1.19 20.40
N LYS A 60 -10.65 0.93 21.06
CA LYS A 60 -9.55 1.92 21.16
C LYS A 60 -8.94 2.23 19.79
N LEU A 61 -8.78 1.24 18.92
CA LEU A 61 -8.25 1.47 17.57
C LEU A 61 -9.22 2.27 16.71
N ARG A 62 -10.52 1.92 16.72
CA ARG A 62 -11.60 2.65 16.02
C ARG A 62 -11.78 4.10 16.50
N SER A 63 -11.23 4.50 17.65
CA SER A 63 -11.23 5.91 18.09
C SER A 63 -10.01 6.71 17.60
N VAL A 64 -8.94 6.04 17.16
CA VAL A 64 -7.70 6.66 16.67
C VAL A 64 -7.61 6.65 15.14
N VAL A 65 -8.03 5.56 14.50
CA VAL A 65 -8.07 5.43 13.04
C VAL A 65 -9.51 5.40 12.53
N ARG A 66 -9.73 5.98 11.33
CA ARG A 66 -11.04 6.04 10.69
C ARG A 66 -11.63 4.66 10.39
N GLU A 67 -10.77 3.70 10.06
CA GLU A 67 -11.17 2.41 9.53
C GLU A 67 -10.22 1.31 10.02
N VAL A 68 -10.79 0.19 10.44
CA VAL A 68 -10.05 -1.01 10.86
C VAL A 68 -10.58 -2.19 10.05
N ASN A 69 -9.74 -2.71 9.15
CA ASN A 69 -10.05 -3.88 8.34
C ASN A 69 -9.61 -5.15 9.07
N LEU A 70 -10.48 -6.15 9.14
CA LEU A 70 -10.19 -7.43 9.82
C LEU A 70 -9.86 -8.50 8.77
N CYS A 71 -8.75 -9.21 9.01
CA CYS A 71 -8.32 -10.35 8.22
C CYS A 71 -8.15 -11.57 9.12
N THR A 72 -8.81 -12.68 8.81
CA THR A 72 -8.68 -13.92 9.60
C THR A 72 -7.52 -14.80 9.15
N THR A 73 -6.97 -14.54 7.95
CA THR A 73 -5.87 -15.32 7.37
C THR A 73 -4.79 -14.42 6.76
N PRO A 74 -3.52 -14.87 6.69
CA PRO A 74 -2.46 -14.16 5.99
C PRO A 74 -2.78 -13.90 4.52
N ALA A 75 -3.39 -14.86 3.83
CA ALA A 75 -3.75 -14.75 2.41
C ALA A 75 -4.74 -13.61 2.14
N GLN A 76 -5.75 -13.44 3.00
CA GLN A 76 -6.70 -12.32 2.92
C GLN A 76 -6.00 -10.96 3.08
N CYS A 77 -5.07 -10.85 4.04
CA CYS A 77 -4.28 -9.64 4.23
C CYS A 77 -3.39 -9.32 3.01
N ILE A 78 -2.73 -10.34 2.44
CA ILE A 78 -1.89 -10.17 1.25
C ILE A 78 -2.73 -9.72 0.04
N GLN A 79 -3.92 -10.30 -0.16
CA GLN A 79 -4.83 -9.85 -1.21
C GLN A 79 -5.22 -8.38 -1.01
N PHE A 80 -5.69 -8.01 0.19
CA PHE A 80 -6.09 -6.64 0.51
C PHE A 80 -4.95 -5.62 0.26
N LEU A 81 -3.71 -5.97 0.63
CA LEU A 81 -2.53 -5.12 0.39
C LEU A 81 -2.17 -4.96 -1.10
N ASN A 82 -2.44 -5.97 -1.92
CA ASN A 82 -2.19 -5.91 -3.37
C ASN A 82 -3.28 -5.12 -4.11
N ASP A 83 -4.51 -5.11 -3.58
CA ASP A 83 -5.65 -4.35 -4.12
C ASP A 83 -5.62 -2.85 -3.73
N MET A 84 -4.65 -2.41 -2.91
CA MET A 84 -4.43 -1.02 -2.51
C MET A 84 -3.54 -0.24 -3.49
N ASP A 85 -4.02 0.93 -3.94
CA ASP A 85 -3.38 1.76 -4.99
C ASP A 85 -2.44 2.85 -4.43
N ASN A 86 -2.95 3.77 -3.60
CA ASN A 86 -2.22 4.95 -3.11
C ASN A 86 -2.26 5.10 -1.58
N GLU A 87 -2.91 4.15 -0.92
CA GLU A 87 -3.02 4.01 0.53
C GLU A 87 -1.75 3.40 1.14
N LYS A 88 -1.60 3.57 2.45
CA LYS A 88 -0.64 2.85 3.29
C LYS A 88 -1.36 2.11 4.39
N ALA A 89 -0.86 0.93 4.77
CA ALA A 89 -1.38 0.12 5.85
C ALA A 89 -0.42 0.13 7.04
N PHE A 90 -0.99 0.35 8.23
CA PHE A 90 -0.47 -0.20 9.47
C PHE A 90 -1.06 -1.60 9.66
N ILE A 91 -0.26 -2.54 10.14
CA ILE A 91 -0.70 -3.91 10.36
C ILE A 91 -0.52 -4.28 11.82
N ILE A 92 -1.58 -4.76 12.46
CA ILE A 92 -1.52 -5.44 13.76
C ILE A 92 -1.72 -6.92 13.45
N CYS A 93 -0.85 -7.81 13.92
CA CYS A 93 -1.06 -9.25 13.77
C CYS A 93 -0.69 -10.06 15.00
N SER A 94 -1.32 -11.23 15.14
CA SER A 94 -0.99 -12.14 16.24
C SER A 94 0.42 -12.71 16.10
N GLY A 95 1.11 -12.94 17.21
CA GLY A 95 2.49 -13.44 17.20
C GLY A 95 2.69 -14.74 16.42
N ALA A 96 1.67 -15.61 16.35
CA ALA A 96 1.70 -16.82 15.53
C ALA A 96 1.58 -16.52 14.03
N LEU A 97 0.54 -15.77 13.61
CA LEU A 97 0.33 -15.45 12.20
C LEU A 97 1.39 -14.49 11.65
N GLY A 98 1.98 -13.64 12.49
CA GLY A 98 3.07 -12.74 12.12
C GLY A 98 4.30 -13.48 11.59
N GLN A 99 4.61 -14.68 12.11
CA GLN A 99 5.76 -15.46 11.64
C GLN A 99 5.60 -15.91 10.18
N ASP A 100 4.37 -16.25 9.76
CA ASP A 100 4.07 -16.63 8.37
C ASP A 100 3.81 -15.42 7.47
N LEU A 101 3.15 -14.37 8.00
CA LEU A 101 2.72 -13.20 7.24
C LEU A 101 3.89 -12.26 6.92
N VAL A 102 4.67 -11.85 7.93
CA VAL A 102 5.67 -10.77 7.78
C VAL A 102 6.68 -11.04 6.65
N PRO A 103 7.24 -12.26 6.47
CA PRO A 103 8.15 -12.56 5.36
C PRO A 103 7.55 -12.29 3.98
N GLN A 104 6.23 -12.36 3.83
CA GLN A 104 5.53 -12.18 2.55
C GLN A 104 5.18 -10.71 2.26
N ILE A 105 5.14 -9.85 3.29
CA ILE A 105 4.62 -8.48 3.17
C ILE A 105 5.63 -7.38 3.50
N HIS A 106 6.78 -7.69 4.11
CA HIS A 106 7.70 -6.64 4.56
C HIS A 106 8.24 -5.78 3.41
N ASP A 107 8.39 -6.31 2.20
CA ASP A 107 8.85 -5.55 1.03
C ASP A 107 7.72 -4.78 0.32
N LEU A 108 6.44 -5.08 0.59
CA LEU A 108 5.33 -4.39 -0.04
C LEU A 108 5.33 -2.90 0.34
N SER A 109 5.31 -2.03 -0.67
CA SER A 109 5.37 -0.58 -0.45
C SER A 109 4.18 -0.06 0.35
N GLN A 110 3.03 -0.73 0.24
CA GLN A 110 1.78 -0.44 0.92
C GLN A 110 1.92 -0.60 2.45
N VAL A 111 2.77 -1.52 2.92
CA VAL A 111 3.02 -1.72 4.35
C VAL A 111 3.96 -0.65 4.87
N ASN A 112 3.45 0.19 5.77
CA ASN A 112 4.22 1.25 6.42
C ASN A 112 4.93 0.73 7.68
N ALA A 113 4.17 0.11 8.59
CA ALA A 113 4.67 -0.47 9.83
C ALA A 113 3.80 -1.64 10.30
N ILE A 114 4.42 -2.54 11.06
CA ILE A 114 3.84 -3.78 11.58
C ILE A 114 4.00 -3.79 13.11
N TYR A 115 2.93 -4.14 13.81
CA TYR A 115 2.85 -4.26 15.26
C TYR A 115 2.42 -5.68 15.60
N ILE A 116 3.19 -6.34 16.47
CA ILE A 116 2.91 -7.72 16.85
C ILE A 116 2.21 -7.72 18.19
N PHE A 117 1.00 -8.27 18.24
CA PHE A 117 0.20 -8.35 19.46
C PHE A 117 0.08 -9.82 19.89
N CYS A 118 0.66 -10.19 21.03
CA CYS A 118 0.64 -11.58 21.47
C CYS A 118 0.72 -11.70 23.01
N GLY A 119 0.15 -12.78 23.56
CA GLY A 119 0.24 -13.08 24.99
C GLY A 119 1.63 -13.55 25.47
N ASN A 120 2.62 -13.66 24.59
CA ASN A 120 3.98 -14.08 24.94
C ASN A 120 5.03 -13.30 24.13
N LYS A 121 5.33 -12.09 24.60
CA LYS A 121 6.32 -11.19 23.99
C LYS A 121 7.67 -11.87 23.80
N THR A 122 8.22 -12.51 24.83
CA THR A 122 9.57 -13.09 24.83
C THR A 122 9.78 -14.11 23.70
N LYS A 123 8.76 -14.92 23.38
CA LYS A 123 8.83 -15.90 22.28
C LYS A 123 8.99 -15.24 20.90
N HIS A 124 8.40 -14.05 20.71
CA HIS A 124 8.33 -13.36 19.42
C HIS A 124 9.22 -12.10 19.35
N GLU A 125 9.91 -11.71 20.41
CA GLU A 125 10.76 -10.51 20.39
C GLU A 125 12.10 -10.72 19.66
N ALA A 126 12.61 -11.96 19.60
CA ALA A 126 13.85 -12.28 18.87
C ALA A 126 13.64 -12.18 17.34
N TRP A 127 12.72 -12.99 16.80
CA TRP A 127 12.34 -12.96 15.37
C TRP A 127 11.86 -11.57 14.93
N ALA A 128 11.20 -10.79 15.79
CA ALA A 128 10.68 -9.47 15.42
C ALA A 128 11.81 -8.50 15.01
N LYS A 129 12.97 -8.59 15.67
CA LYS A 129 14.12 -7.71 15.45
C LYS A 129 14.84 -7.96 14.12
N GLU A 130 14.49 -9.04 13.41
CA GLU A 130 15.00 -9.36 12.08
C GLU A 130 14.29 -8.55 10.97
N TRP A 131 13.12 -7.97 11.24
CA TRP A 131 12.28 -7.30 10.24
C TRP A 131 12.19 -5.78 10.48
N ALA A 132 12.80 -5.00 9.59
CA ALA A 132 12.90 -3.54 9.72
C ALA A 132 11.56 -2.77 9.77
N LYS A 133 10.44 -3.38 9.36
CA LYS A 133 9.10 -2.78 9.45
C LYS A 133 8.33 -3.15 10.72
N ILE A 134 8.88 -3.99 11.61
CA ILE A 134 8.26 -4.26 12.90
C ILE A 134 8.68 -3.17 13.89
N GLU A 135 7.72 -2.32 14.26
CA GLU A 135 7.91 -1.23 15.22
C GLU A 135 7.86 -1.72 16.68
N GLY A 136 7.27 -2.91 16.93
CA GLY A 136 7.35 -3.54 18.25
C GLY A 136 6.46 -4.75 18.48
N VAL A 137 6.70 -5.40 19.62
CA VAL A 137 5.92 -6.51 20.15
C VAL A 137 5.25 -6.09 21.47
N PHE A 138 3.94 -6.25 21.53
CA PHE A 138 3.03 -5.76 22.56
C PHE A 138 2.17 -6.89 23.12
N THR A 139 1.75 -6.74 24.37
CA THR A 139 0.79 -7.61 25.08
C THR A 139 -0.42 -6.78 25.47
N ALA A 140 -1.55 -7.43 25.80
CA ALA A 140 -2.55 -6.84 26.69
C ALA A 140 -1.94 -6.64 28.09
#